data_AF-A0A4R0NHK8-F1
#
_entry.id   AF-A0A4R0NHK8-F1
#
_cell.length_a   1.000
_cell.length_b   1.000
_cell.length_c   1.000
_cell.angle_alpha   90.00
_cell.angle_beta   90.00
_cell.angle_gamma   90.00
#
_symmetry.space_group_name_H-M   'P 1'
#
loop_
_entity.id
_entity.type
_entity.pdbx_description
1 polymer ?
#
loop_
_entity_poly.entity_id
_entity_poly.type
_entity_poly.pdbx_seq_one_letter_code
_entity_poly.pdbx_strand_id
1 'polypeptide(L)'
;MGSYAQIIVDRRSKTAEVISSTSDDTKMTNNTAEMIRAGIDVSCTREDREYTKYDTSYGPYKFEKGLYDRLFEEYHTLTGKSLKRW
;
A
#
# COMPACT_ATOMS: atom_id res chain seq x y z
N MET A 1 17.00 13.35 -10.06
CA MET A 1 15.62 12.88 -9.83
C MET A 1 15.60 12.27 -8.44
N GLY A 2 14.82 12.83 -7.52
CA GLY A 2 14.71 12.30 -6.16
C GLY A 2 13.93 10.98 -6.18
N SER A 3 14.48 9.97 -5.52
CA SER A 3 13.76 8.76 -5.14
C SER A 3 12.71 9.14 -4.08
N TYR A 4 11.52 8.59 -4.22
CA TYR A 4 10.46 8.68 -3.21
C TYR A 4 9.90 7.29 -2.98
N ALA A 5 9.43 7.00 -1.78
CA ALA A 5 8.79 5.74 -1.43
C ALA A 5 7.27 5.89 -1.49
N GLN A 6 6.59 4.96 -2.15
CA GLN A 6 5.15 4.77 -2.02
C GLN A 6 4.87 3.75 -0.93
N ILE A 7 4.05 4.14 0.04
CA ILE A 7 3.70 3.33 1.21
C ILE A 7 2.20 3.12 1.22
N ILE A 8 1.78 1.86 1.25
CA ILE A 8 0.40 1.51 1.60
C ILE A 8 0.33 1.23 3.10
N VAL A 9 -0.72 1.72 3.74
CA VAL A 9 -0.99 1.55 5.16
C VAL A 9 -2.36 0.91 5.30
N ASP A 10 -2.42 -0.21 6.03
CA ASP A 10 -3.64 -0.80 6.57
C ASP A 10 -3.83 -0.27 8.00
N ARG A 11 -4.79 0.64 8.16
CA ARG A 11 -5.02 1.32 9.44
C ARG A 11 -5.69 0.40 10.45
N ARG A 12 -6.46 -0.58 9.98
CA ARG A 12 -7.14 -1.58 10.81
C ARG A 12 -6.13 -2.50 11.48
N SER A 13 -5.19 -3.04 10.69
CA SER A 13 -4.16 -3.96 11.19
C SER A 13 -2.94 -3.24 11.78
N LYS A 14 -2.88 -1.91 11.62
CA LYS A 14 -1.74 -1.07 11.96
C LYS A 14 -0.44 -1.52 11.28
N THR A 15 -0.53 -1.92 10.02
CA THR A 15 0.61 -2.35 9.23
C THR A 15 0.81 -1.46 8.01
N ALA A 16 2.04 -1.43 7.52
CA ALA A 16 2.43 -0.66 6.36
C ALA A 16 3.35 -1.51 5.46
N GLU A 17 3.43 -1.17 4.18
CA GLU A 17 4.38 -1.77 3.25
C GLU A 17 4.83 -0.73 2.23
N VAL A 18 6.12 -0.76 1.91
CA VAL A 18 6.72 0.04 0.85
C VAL A 18 6.56 -0.74 -0.46
N ILE A 19 5.80 -0.20 -1.41
CA ILE A 19 5.47 -0.95 -2.64
C ILE A 19 6.35 -0.56 -3.82
N SER A 20 6.76 0.70 -3.92
CA SER A 20 7.65 1.11 -5.00
C SER A 20 8.46 2.34 -4.66
N SER A 21 9.57 2.48 -5.38
CA SER A 21 10.31 3.73 -5.51
C SER A 21 10.27 4.23 -6.97
N THR A 22 9.13 4.11 -7.64
CA THR A 22 8.98 4.44 -9.06
C THR A 22 8.16 5.70 -9.27
N SER A 23 8.35 6.35 -10.42
CA SER A 23 7.79 7.66 -10.75
C SER A 23 6.30 7.68 -11.11
N ASP A 24 5.65 6.52 -11.30
CA ASP A 24 4.24 6.41 -11.71
C ASP A 24 3.38 5.81 -10.58
N ASP A 25 2.59 6.67 -9.93
CA ASP A 25 1.71 6.38 -8.79
C ASP A 25 0.24 6.15 -9.19
N THR A 26 -0.09 6.29 -10.48
CA THR A 26 -1.48 6.31 -10.97
C THR A 26 -2.19 5.00 -10.66
N LYS A 27 -1.53 3.85 -10.91
CA LYS A 27 -2.11 2.52 -10.69
C LYS A 27 -2.34 2.22 -9.21
N MET A 28 -1.39 2.59 -8.35
CA MET A 28 -1.49 2.36 -6.91
C MET A 28 -2.61 3.20 -6.28
N THR A 29 -2.68 4.47 -6.69
CA THR A 29 -3.74 5.39 -6.25
C THR A 29 -5.12 4.87 -6.63
N ASN A 30 -5.28 4.40 -7.88
CA ASN A 30 -6.54 3.82 -8.34
C ASN A 30 -6.91 2.55 -7.57
N ASN A 31 -5.97 1.62 -7.37
CA ASN A 31 -6.23 0.39 -6.62
C ASN A 31 -6.60 0.69 -5.16
N THR A 32 -5.90 1.64 -4.52
CA THR A 32 -6.21 2.07 -3.16
C THR A 32 -7.60 2.71 -3.08
N ALA A 33 -7.98 3.53 -4.06
CA ALA A 33 -9.31 4.13 -4.11
C ALA A 33 -10.42 3.07 -4.25
N GLU A 34 -10.22 2.03 -5.06
CA GLU A 34 -11.16 0.91 -5.16
C GLU A 34 -11.24 0.11 -3.85
N MET A 35 -10.12 -0.13 -3.18
CA MET A 35 -10.09 -0.78 -1.86
C MET A 35 -10.90 0.01 -0.81
N ILE A 36 -10.71 1.33 -0.76
CA ILE A 36 -11.49 2.22 0.14
C ILE A 36 -12.99 2.15 -0.19
N ARG A 37 -13.34 2.18 -1.48
CA ARG A 37 -14.75 2.05 -1.92
C ARG A 37 -15.37 0.70 -1.55
N ALA A 38 -14.56 -0.35 -1.49
CA ALA A 38 -14.96 -1.67 -1.01
C ALA A 38 -15.03 -1.79 0.52
N GLY A 39 -14.70 -0.74 1.27
CA GLY A 39 -14.75 -0.71 2.73
C GLY A 39 -13.47 -1.18 3.42
N ILE A 40 -12.36 -1.32 2.69
CA ILE A 40 -11.05 -1.65 3.26
C ILE A 40 -10.40 -0.36 3.78
N ASP A 41 -9.99 -0.33 5.05
CA ASP A 41 -9.41 0.83 5.72
C ASP A 41 -7.91 0.98 5.40
N VAL A 42 -7.63 1.46 4.19
CA VAL A 42 -6.28 1.65 3.66
C VAL A 42 -6.01 3.08 3.24
N SER A 43 -4.73 3.45 3.20
CA SER A 43 -4.26 4.69 2.59
C SER A 43 -2.92 4.51 1.89
N CYS A 44 -2.73 5.23 0.79
CA CYS A 44 -1.44 5.31 0.10
C CYS A 44 -0.83 6.69 0.37
N THR A 45 0.45 6.72 0.74
CA THR A 45 1.21 7.96 0.99
C THR A 45 2.52 7.93 0.22
N ARG A 46 2.92 9.09 -0.30
CA ARG A 46 4.22 9.31 -0.92
C ARG A 46 5.14 9.99 0.09
N GLU A 47 6.29 9.40 0.32
CA GLU A 47 7.31 9.90 1.23
C GLU A 47 8.60 10.18 0.46
N ASP A 48 9.18 11.37 0.64
CA ASP A 48 10.49 11.72 0.06
C ASP A 48 11.67 11.09 0.82
N ARG A 49 11.36 10.16 1.74
CA ARG A 49 12.32 9.36 2.49
C ARG A 49 12.48 7.99 1.84
N GLU A 50 13.72 7.56 1.68
CA GLU A 50 14.01 6.17 1.38
C GLU A 50 13.82 5.29 2.63
N TYR A 51 13.15 4.16 2.45
CA TYR A 51 13.04 3.12 3.45
C TYR A 51 13.97 1.97 3.08
N THR A 52 14.81 1.60 4.03
CA THR A 52 15.76 0.50 3.90
C THR A 52 15.17 -0.78 4.46
N LYS A 53 15.81 -1.91 4.16
CA LYS A 53 15.47 -3.22 4.76
C LYS A 53 15.59 -3.27 6.29
N TYR A 54 16.23 -2.27 6.91
CA TYR A 54 16.39 -2.16 8.36
C TYR A 54 15.26 -1.36 9.02
N ASP A 55 14.47 -0.64 8.23
CA ASP A 55 13.30 0.05 8.75
C ASP A 55 12.23 -1.00 9.10
N THR A 56 11.77 -0.96 10.35
CA THR A 56 10.78 -1.92 10.88
C THR A 56 9.41 -1.29 11.11
N SER A 57 9.31 0.04 10.99
CA SER A 57 8.07 0.78 11.20
C SER A 57 8.00 2.06 10.36
N TYR A 58 6.76 2.47 10.12
CA TYR A 58 6.39 3.76 9.55
C TYR A 58 5.48 4.47 10.54
N GLY A 59 6.01 5.42 11.31
CA GLY A 59 5.24 6.06 12.40
C GLY A 59 4.69 5.02 13.41
N PRO A 60 3.37 4.97 13.66
CA PRO A 60 2.77 3.96 14.54
C PRO A 60 2.55 2.59 13.88
N TYR A 61 2.86 2.44 12.59
CA TYR A 61 2.59 1.24 11.79
C TYR A 61 3.81 0.34 11.71
N LYS A 62 3.62 -0.98 11.77
CA LYS A 62 4.69 -1.97 11.58
C LYS A 62 4.82 -2.33 10.11
N PHE A 63 6.05 -2.50 9.62
CA PHE A 63 6.21 -3.00 8.26
C PHE A 63 5.81 -4.48 8.18
N GLU A 64 4.95 -4.79 7.22
CA GLU A 64 4.46 -6.14 6.89
C GLU A 64 4.84 -6.42 5.43
N LYS A 65 5.56 -7.52 5.19
CA LYS A 65 5.91 -7.95 3.84
C LYS A 65 4.72 -8.69 3.22
N GLY A 66 4.32 -8.29 2.01
CA GLY A 66 3.16 -8.84 1.31
C GLY A 66 1.82 -8.28 1.76
N LEU A 67 1.81 -7.14 2.47
CA LEU A 67 0.59 -6.43 2.85
C LEU A 67 -0.29 -6.11 1.65
N TYR A 68 0.30 -5.60 0.57
CA TYR A 68 -0.44 -5.24 -0.63
C TYR A 68 -1.10 -6.44 -1.28
N ASP A 69 -0.42 -7.60 -1.31
CA ASP A 69 -1.00 -8.84 -1.80
C ASP A 69 -2.15 -9.32 -0.90
N ARG A 70 -2.00 -9.25 0.42
CA ARG A 70 -3.08 -9.55 1.37
C ARG A 70 -4.30 -8.64 1.15
N LEU A 71 -4.11 -7.34 1.01
CA LEU A 71 -5.18 -6.37 0.76
C LEU A 71 -5.85 -6.58 -0.60
N PHE A 72 -5.07 -7.02 -1.59
CA PHE A 72 -5.57 -7.38 -2.91
C PHE A 72 -6.48 -8.62 -2.85
N GLU A 73 -6.09 -9.64 -2.09
CA GLU A 73 -6.91 -10.84 -1.84
C GLU A 73 -8.16 -10.52 -1.01
N GLU A 74 -8.05 -9.64 -0.01
CA GLU A 74 -9.18 -9.15 0.77
C GLU A 74 -10.19 -8.44 -0.12
N TYR A 75 -9.73 -7.54 -0.99
CA TYR A 75 -10.58 -6.88 -1.98
C TYR A 75 -11.26 -7.86 -2.92
N HIS A 76 -10.53 -8.85 -3.44
CA HIS A 76 -11.09 -9.87 -4.32
C HIS A 76 -12.16 -10.69 -3.60
N THR A 77 -11.91 -11.07 -2.36
CA THR A 77 -12.87 -11.80 -1.52
C THR A 77 -14.15 -10.99 -1.25
N LEU A 78 -14.02 -9.68 -1.02
CA LEU A 78 -15.16 -8.80 -0.72
C LEU A 78 -16.00 -8.46 -1.95
N THR A 79 -15.36 -8.27 -3.11
CA THR A 79 -16.03 -7.70 -4.30
C THR A 79 -16.22 -8.69 -5.45
N GLY A 80 -15.52 -9.83 -5.43
CA GLY A 80 -15.42 -10.75 -6.56
C GLY A 80 -14.66 -10.17 -7.77
N LYS A 81 -14.01 -9.01 -7.63
CA LYS A 81 -13.27 -8.34 -8.69
C LYS A 81 -11.77 -8.42 -8.45
N SER A 82 -11.01 -8.50 -9.54
CA SER A 82 -9.55 -8.38 -9.50
C SER A 82 -9.13 -6.97 -9.87
N LEU A 83 -8.29 -6.35 -9.05
CA LEU A 83 -7.64 -5.09 -9.39
C LEU A 83 -6.57 -5.35 -10.48
N LYS A 84 -6.03 -4.28 -11.09
CA LYS A 84 -4.96 -4.45 -12.08
C LYS A 84 -3.62 -4.58 -11.36
N ARG A 85 -2.95 -5.74 -11.52
CA ARG A 85 -1.53 -5.92 -11.16
C ARG A 85 -0.63 -5.34 -12.27
N TRP A 86 0.60 -4.99 -11.87
CA TRP A 86 1.63 -4.23 -12.60
C TRP A 86 1.75 -4.60 -14.08
#